data_AF-A0AAJ2DT48-F1
#
_entry.id   AF-A0AAJ2DT48-F1
#
_cell.length_a   1.000
_cell.length_b   1.000
_cell.length_c   1.000
_cell.angle_alpha   90.00
_cell.angle_beta   90.00
_cell.angle_gamma   90.00
#
_symmetry.space_group_name_H-M   'P 1'
#
loop_
_entity.id
_entity.type
_entity.pdbx_description
1 polymer ?
#
loop_
_entity_poly.entity_id
_entity_poly.type
_entity_poly.pdbx_seq_one_letter_code
_entity_poly.pdbx_strand_id
1 'polypeptide(L)'
;MLVQQCYDEGVAEADERIKILVATISQRNGPACAQLAESYLDHTSRMEKDLARPLADIPGWISGELTLSLAKQRLRNVELIRDRCER
;
A
#
# COMPACT_ATOMS: atom_id res chain seq x y z
N MET A 1 -15.35 -16.32 -8.94
CA MET A 1 -15.12 -15.32 -10.00
C MET A 1 -13.61 -15.08 -10.05
N LEU A 2 -12.92 -15.56 -11.10
CA LEU A 2 -11.45 -15.56 -11.19
C LEU A 2 -10.84 -14.14 -11.15
N VAL A 3 -11.57 -13.13 -11.64
CA VAL A 3 -11.08 -11.75 -11.74
C VAL A 3 -10.91 -11.08 -10.37
N GLN A 4 -11.83 -11.29 -9.42
CA GLN A 4 -11.68 -10.74 -8.07
C GLN A 4 -10.49 -11.36 -7.34
N GLN A 5 -10.28 -12.67 -7.51
CA GLN A 5 -9.13 -13.37 -6.94
C GLN A 5 -7.81 -12.78 -7.43
N CYS A 6 -7.70 -12.42 -8.72
CA CYS A 6 -6.49 -11.76 -9.24
C CYS A 6 -6.26 -10.38 -8.61
N TYR A 7 -7.32 -9.60 -8.33
CA TYR A 7 -7.16 -8.32 -7.62
C TYR A 7 -6.72 -8.54 -6.18
N ASP A 8 -7.34 -9.48 -5.47
CA ASP A 8 -7.02 -9.79 -4.07
C ASP A 8 -5.57 -10.31 -3.94
N GLU A 9 -5.12 -11.16 -4.86
CA GLU A 9 -3.74 -11.65 -4.95
C GLU A 9 -2.74 -10.50 -5.18
N GLY A 10 -3.05 -9.59 -6.11
CA GLY A 10 -2.18 -8.44 -6.39
C GLY A 10 -2.09 -7.45 -5.23
N VAL A 11 -3.17 -7.28 -4.47
CA VAL A 11 -3.16 -6.47 -3.23
C VAL A 11 -2.31 -7.16 -2.16
N ALA A 12 -2.48 -8.47 -1.97
CA ALA A 12 -1.70 -9.24 -1.00
C ALA A 12 -0.19 -9.21 -1.31
N GLU A 13 0.20 -9.35 -2.58
CA GLU A 13 1.59 -9.25 -3.01
C GLU A 13 2.19 -7.86 -2.70
N ALA A 14 1.45 -6.79 -2.99
CA ALA A 14 1.89 -5.44 -2.68
C ALA A 14 2.06 -5.23 -1.16
N ASP A 15 1.13 -5.73 -0.35
CA ASP A 15 1.18 -5.62 1.11
C ASP A 15 2.33 -6.43 1.73
N GLU A 16 2.63 -7.61 1.20
CA GLU A 16 3.81 -8.38 1.62
C GLU A 16 5.11 -7.63 1.33
N ARG A 17 5.24 -7.06 0.13
CA ARG A 17 6.41 -6.25 -0.24
C ARG A 17 6.55 -5.00 0.62
N ILE A 18 5.44 -4.33 0.92
CA ILE A 18 5.43 -3.17 1.84
C ILE A 18 5.97 -3.56 3.22
N LYS A 19 5.53 -4.69 3.79
CA LYS A 19 6.03 -5.16 5.09
C LYS A 19 7.55 -5.36 5.08
N ILE A 20 8.08 -5.97 4.02
CA ILE A 20 9.54 -6.18 3.86
C ILE A 20 10.27 -4.84 3.75
N LEU A 21 9.73 -3.89 2.99
CA LEU A 21 10.34 -2.56 2.82
C LEU A 21 10.35 -1.75 4.11
N VAL A 22 9.25 -1.74 4.86
CA VAL A 22 9.18 -1.06 6.16
C VAL A 22 10.21 -1.64 7.12
N ALA A 23 10.32 -2.97 7.21
CA ALA A 23 11.34 -3.61 8.02
C ALA A 23 12.77 -3.20 7.59
N THR A 24 13.00 -3.09 6.28
CA THR A 24 14.29 -2.64 5.71
C THR A 24 14.58 -1.19 6.09
N ILE A 25 13.62 -0.28 5.93
CA ILE A 25 13.74 1.15 6.29
C ILE A 25 14.06 1.28 7.79
N SER A 26 13.32 0.58 8.65
CA SER A 26 13.53 0.62 10.10
C SER A 26 14.90 0.09 10.53
N GLN A 27 15.47 -0.86 9.79
CA GLN A 27 16.79 -1.42 10.08
C GLN A 27 17.95 -0.58 9.54
N ARG A 28 17.77 0.11 8.40
CA ARG A 28 18.89 0.65 7.61
C ARG A 28 18.85 2.17 7.41
N ASN A 29 17.69 2.82 7.50
CA ASN A 29 17.48 4.17 6.97
C ASN A 29 17.19 5.21 8.07
N GLY A 30 17.42 4.86 9.33
CA GLY A 30 17.27 5.75 10.48
C GLY A 30 15.82 5.99 10.93
N PRO A 31 15.63 6.55 12.14
CA PRO A 31 14.31 6.65 12.78
C PRO A 31 13.36 7.60 12.06
N ALA A 32 13.85 8.69 11.46
CA ALA A 32 13.01 9.66 10.75
C ALA A 32 12.32 9.04 9.52
N CYS A 33 13.03 8.18 8.78
CA CYS A 33 12.48 7.53 7.60
C CYS A 33 11.54 6.37 7.94
N ALA A 34 11.83 5.63 9.01
CA ALA A 34 10.91 4.65 9.57
C ALA A 34 9.58 5.32 9.97
N GLN A 35 9.65 6.43 10.70
CA GLN A 35 8.48 7.20 11.11
C GLN A 35 7.70 7.76 9.92
N LEU A 36 8.38 8.22 8.86
CA LEU A 36 7.73 8.68 7.64
C LEU A 36 6.98 7.55 6.93
N ALA A 37 7.59 6.37 6.80
CA ALA A 37 6.95 5.20 6.19
C ALA A 37 5.72 4.75 6.98
N GLU A 38 5.81 4.67 8.31
CA GLU A 38 4.70 4.32 9.18
C GLU A 38 3.56 5.35 9.09
N SER A 39 3.88 6.65 9.17
CA SER A 39 2.89 7.73 9.08
C SER A 39 2.16 7.74 7.73
N TYR A 40 2.90 7.45 6.64
CA TYR A 40 2.33 7.33 5.30
C TYR A 40 1.34 6.16 5.20
N LEU A 41 1.72 4.98 5.71
CA LEU A 41 0.86 3.79 5.71
C LEU A 41 -0.39 3.98 6.58
N ASP A 42 -0.26 4.65 7.72
CA ASP A 42 -1.39 4.97 8.60
C ASP A 42 -2.38 5.95 7.94
N HIS A 43 -1.87 6.99 7.26
CA HIS A 43 -2.73 7.91 6.50
C HIS A 43 -3.45 7.24 5.34
N THR A 44 -2.75 6.42 4.55
CA THR A 44 -3.35 5.72 3.41
C THR A 44 -4.36 4.67 3.86
N SER A 45 -4.10 3.95 4.97
CA SER A 45 -5.07 3.02 5.54
C SER A 45 -6.38 3.70 5.96
N ARG A 46 -6.32 4.91 6.54
CA ARG A 46 -7.52 5.70 6.85
C ARG A 46 -8.28 6.12 5.59
N MET A 47 -7.58 6.67 4.60
CA MET A 47 -8.18 7.05 3.32
C MET A 47 -8.89 5.86 2.64
N GLU A 48 -8.27 4.69 2.63
CA GLU A 48 -8.87 3.49 2.03
C GLU A 48 -10.10 2.99 2.80
N LYS A 49 -10.10 3.09 4.13
CA LYS A 49 -11.30 2.81 4.94
C LYS A 49 -12.44 3.76 4.60
N ASP A 50 -12.15 5.05 4.38
CA ASP A 50 -13.15 6.03 3.97
C ASP A 50 -13.72 5.72 2.57
N LEU A 51 -12.90 5.13 1.69
CA LEU A 51 -13.32 4.69 0.35
C LEU A 51 -14.06 3.35 0.35
N ALA A 52 -13.98 2.53 1.41
CA ALA A 52 -14.55 1.19 1.42
C ALA A 52 -16.06 1.16 1.14
N ARG A 53 -16.82 2.12 1.67
CA ARG A 53 -18.27 2.21 1.44
C ARG A 53 -18.59 2.66 0.00
N PRO A 54 -18.07 3.79 -0.51
CA PRO A 54 -18.23 4.15 -1.92
C PRO A 54 -17.80 3.05 -2.90
N LEU A 55 -16.73 2.30 -2.59
CA LEU A 55 -16.23 1.19 -3.41
C LEU A 55 -17.15 -0.03 -3.41
N ALA A 56 -17.99 -0.22 -2.38
CA ALA A 56 -18.99 -1.28 -2.33
C ALA A 56 -20.21 -0.95 -3.19
N ASP A 57 -20.46 0.32 -3.49
CA ASP A 57 -21.63 0.81 -4.24
C ASP A 57 -21.39 0.86 -5.77
N ILE A 58 -20.17 0.52 -6.23
CA ILE A 58 -19.79 0.52 -7.66
C ILE A 58 -19.54 -0.90 -8.19
N PRO A 59 -19.52 -1.12 -9.52
CA PRO A 59 -19.22 -2.43 -10.10
C PRO A 59 -17.92 -3.04 -9.57
N GLY A 60 -17.97 -4.34 -9.21
CA GLY A 60 -16.87 -5.03 -8.52
C GLY A 60 -15.52 -5.01 -9.24
N TRP A 61 -15.51 -5.01 -10.57
CA TRP A 61 -14.25 -4.91 -11.33
C TRP A 61 -13.58 -3.53 -11.19
N ILE A 62 -14.36 -2.44 -11.14
CA ILE A 62 -13.86 -1.08 -10.89
C ILE A 62 -13.34 -1.00 -9.46
N SER A 63 -14.11 -1.55 -8.52
CA SER A 63 -13.73 -1.61 -7.10
C SER A 63 -12.40 -2.36 -6.90
N GLY A 64 -12.25 -3.52 -7.53
CA GLY A 64 -11.03 -4.32 -7.51
C GLY A 64 -9.84 -3.60 -8.16
N GLU A 65 -10.03 -2.97 -9.31
CA GLU A 65 -8.98 -2.23 -10.02
C GLU A 65 -8.50 -1.00 -9.23
N LEU A 66 -9.42 -0.26 -8.61
CA LEU A 66 -9.09 0.85 -7.73
C LEU A 66 -8.33 0.38 -6.48
N THR A 67 -8.80 -0.69 -5.84
CA THR A 67 -8.14 -1.26 -4.66
C THR A 67 -6.71 -1.72 -4.98
N LEU A 68 -6.52 -2.43 -6.10
CA LEU A 68 -5.19 -2.83 -6.56
C LEU A 68 -4.31 -1.63 -6.89
N SER A 69 -4.87 -0.60 -7.51
CA SER A 69 -4.13 0.64 -7.84
C SER A 69 -3.64 1.37 -6.59
N LEU A 70 -4.48 1.45 -5.55
CA LEU A 70 -4.11 2.02 -4.25
C LEU A 70 -2.99 1.22 -3.59
N ALA A 71 -3.08 -0.12 -3.60
CA ALA A 71 -2.02 -0.98 -3.07
C ALA A 71 -0.67 -0.78 -3.80
N LYS A 72 -0.70 -0.70 -5.14
CA LYS A 72 0.50 -0.39 -5.96
C LYS A 72 1.07 0.99 -5.67
N GLN A 73 0.21 2.00 -5.47
CA GLN A 73 0.64 3.35 -5.10
C GLN A 73 1.32 3.37 -3.72
N ARG A 74 0.77 2.65 -2.73
CA ARG A 74 1.42 2.46 -1.42
C ARG A 74 2.81 1.86 -1.56
N LEU A 75 2.92 0.75 -2.30
CA LEU A 75 4.20 0.09 -2.53
C LEU A 75 5.23 1.06 -3.12
N ARG A 76 4.87 1.74 -4.21
CA ARG A 76 5.76 2.68 -4.90
C ARG A 76 6.23 3.83 -4.00
N ASN A 77 5.34 4.34 -3.15
CA ASN A 77 5.70 5.43 -2.24
C ASN A 77 6.61 4.97 -1.10
N VAL A 78 6.43 3.76 -0.58
CA VAL A 78 7.36 3.18 0.40
C VAL A 78 8.73 2.89 -0.23
N GLU A 79 8.77 2.40 -1.49
CA GLU A 79 10.02 2.27 -2.25
C GLU A 79 10.74 3.62 -2.40
N LEU A 80 9.99 4.69 -2.72
CA LEU A 80 10.56 6.03 -2.80
C LEU A 80 11.12 6.50 -1.45
N ILE A 81 10.44 6.24 -0.34
CA ILE A 81 10.94 6.59 1.00
C ILE A 81 12.26 5.85 1.27
N ARG A 82 12.31 4.54 1.01
CA ARG A 82 13.56 3.76 1.13
C ARG A 82 14.68 4.41 0.31
N ASP A 83 14.48 4.57 -0.99
CA ASP A 83 15.52 5.01 -1.92
C ASP A 83 16.05 6.41 -1.62
N ARG A 84 15.20 7.29 -1.07
CA ARG A 84 15.61 8.65 -0.68
C ARG A 84 16.29 8.72 0.67
N CYS A 85 16.09 7.71 1.51
CA CYS A 85 16.68 7.62 2.83
C CYS A 85 17.96 6.76 2.91
N GLU A 86 18.37 6.11 1.82
CA GLU A 86 19.70 5.47 1.70
C GLU A 86 20.84 6.47 1.41
N ARG A 87 20.56 7.79 1.47
CA ARG A 87 21.54 8.86 1.19
C ARG A 87 22.24 9.38 2.43
#